data_AF-J3DT21-F1
#
_entry.id   AF-J3DT21-F1
#
_cell.length_a   1.000
_cell.length_b   1.000
_cell.length_c   1.000
_cell.angle_alpha   90.00
_cell.angle_beta   90.00
_cell.angle_gamma   90.00
#
_symmetry.space_group_name_H-M   'P 1'
#
loop_
_entity.id
_entity.type
_entity.pdbx_description
1 polymer ?
#
loop_
_entity_poly.entity_id
_entity_poly.type
_entity_poly.pdbx_seq_one_letter_code
_entity_poly.pdbx_strand_id
1 'polypeptide(L)'
;MTFDLGAFHFLRPLWLLLILPGVLLPMLWLRRHDLRRQLDGIIAPHLVAHLLITPQEQRRLRPVHLLGATLILGALAAAGPTWEQDLPDFLDDRAPLIIAVDLSPSMDADDVPPSRLGAAR
;
A
#
# COMPACT_ATOMS: atom_id res chain seq x y z
N MET A 1 8.30 20.53 6.47
CA MET A 1 8.24 19.16 5.95
C MET A 1 7.39 19.18 4.69
N THR A 2 8.01 19.08 3.52
CA THR A 2 7.29 18.96 2.25
C THR A 2 6.86 17.51 2.11
N PHE A 3 5.56 17.24 2.22
CA PHE A 3 5.03 15.90 1.97
C PHE A 3 5.13 15.62 0.46
N ASP A 4 6.02 14.72 0.06
CA ASP A 4 6.10 14.26 -1.33
C ASP A 4 5.07 13.16 -1.56
N LEU A 5 3.97 13.51 -2.24
CA LEU A 5 2.92 12.57 -2.60
C LEU A 5 3.37 11.54 -3.66
N GLY A 6 4.45 11.83 -4.40
CA GLY A 6 5.01 10.94 -5.41
C GLY A 6 5.77 9.74 -4.83
N ALA A 7 6.23 9.84 -3.57
CA ALA A 7 6.94 8.77 -2.88
C ALA A 7 6.04 7.65 -2.33
N PHE A 8 4.72 7.81 -2.40
CA PHE A 8 3.77 6.82 -1.92
C PHE A 8 3.83 5.53 -2.73
N HIS A 9 4.10 4.42 -2.07
CA HIS A 9 4.11 3.10 -2.69
C HIS A 9 3.66 2.01 -1.69
N PHE A 10 3.37 0.83 -2.22
CA PHE A 10 3.07 -0.36 -1.42
C PHE A 10 4.27 -1.31 -1.48
N LEU A 11 4.71 -1.81 -0.33
CA LEU A 11 5.79 -2.80 -0.25
C LEU A 11 5.38 -4.13 -0.91
N ARG A 12 4.10 -4.51 -0.80
CA ARG A 12 3.59 -5.81 -1.27
C ARG A 12 2.23 -5.65 -1.95
N PRO A 13 2.17 -5.08 -3.17
CA PRO A 13 0.91 -4.71 -3.82
C PRO A 13 -0.03 -5.89 -4.10
N LEU A 14 0.50 -7.13 -4.18
CA LEU A 14 -0.30 -8.33 -4.40
C LEU A 14 -1.37 -8.57 -3.32
N TRP A 15 -1.17 -8.08 -2.09
CA TRP A 15 -2.17 -8.19 -1.02
C TRP A 15 -3.45 -7.41 -1.32
N LEU A 16 -3.38 -6.37 -2.15
CA LEU A 16 -4.56 -5.61 -2.58
C LEU A 16 -5.57 -6.48 -3.35
N LEU A 17 -5.14 -7.59 -3.95
CA LEU A 17 -6.05 -8.55 -4.58
C LEU A 17 -7.06 -9.13 -3.59
N LEU A 18 -6.74 -9.18 -2.29
CA LEU A 18 -7.63 -9.66 -1.23
C LEU A 18 -8.82 -8.70 -0.95
N ILE A 19 -8.74 -7.44 -1.43
CA ILE A 19 -9.88 -6.51 -1.42
C ILE A 19 -11.01 -7.06 -2.29
N LEU A 20 -10.68 -7.73 -3.40
CA LEU A 20 -11.67 -8.29 -4.32
C LEU A 20 -12.62 -9.28 -3.62
N PRO A 21 -12.16 -10.36 -2.95
CA PRO A 21 -13.04 -11.21 -2.17
C PRO A 21 -13.68 -10.47 -0.98
N GLY A 22 -12.98 -9.51 -0.37
CA GLY A 22 -13.53 -8.67 0.71
C GLY A 22 -14.80 -7.91 0.32
N VAL A 23 -14.90 -7.47 -0.95
CA VAL A 23 -16.07 -6.79 -1.51
C VAL A 23 -17.07 -7.79 -2.13
N LEU A 24 -16.57 -8.78 -2.86
CA LEU A 24 -17.43 -9.73 -3.59
C LEU A 24 -18.26 -10.61 -2.64
N LEU A 25 -17.70 -11.05 -1.52
CA LEU A 25 -18.41 -11.90 -0.55
C LEU A 25 -19.70 -11.26 -0.02
N PRO A 26 -19.68 -10.05 0.59
CA PRO A 26 -20.91 -9.42 1.05
C PRO A 26 -21.85 -9.06 -0.11
N MET A 27 -21.33 -8.70 -1.29
CA MET A 27 -22.16 -8.40 -2.46
C MET A 27 -22.92 -9.64 -2.97
N LEU A 28 -22.23 -10.77 -3.14
CA LEU A 28 -22.83 -12.03 -3.57
C LEU A 28 -23.80 -12.57 -2.53
N TRP A 29 -23.44 -12.44 -1.24
CA TRP A 29 -24.30 -12.83 -0.13
C TRP A 29 -25.62 -12.05 -0.14
N LEU A 30 -25.56 -10.72 -0.32
CA LEU A 30 -26.75 -9.86 -0.43
C LEU A 30 -27.59 -10.23 -1.65
N ARG A 31 -26.97 -10.45 -2.81
CA ARG A 31 -27.68 -10.88 -4.03
C ARG A 31 -28.40 -12.22 -3.86
N ARG A 32 -27.82 -13.17 -3.12
CA ARG A 32 -28.43 -14.47 -2.86
C ARG A 32 -29.58 -14.41 -1.85
N HIS A 33 -29.52 -13.50 -0.88
CA HIS A 33 -30.56 -13.34 0.14
C HIS A 33 -31.69 -12.39 -0.29
N ASP A 34 -31.62 -11.85 -1.50
CA ASP A 34 -32.70 -11.08 -2.10
C ASP A 34 -33.83 -12.02 -2.57
N LEU A 35 -34.65 -12.45 -1.61
CA LEU A 35 -35.83 -13.31 -1.81
C LEU A 35 -36.76 -12.77 -2.91
N ARG A 36 -36.84 -11.45 -3.10
CA ARG A 36 -37.62 -10.85 -4.19
C ARG A 36 -37.09 -11.24 -5.55
N ARG A 37 -35.76 -11.22 -5.76
CA ARG A 37 -35.14 -11.68 -7.02
C ARG A 37 -35.30 -13.17 -7.25
N GLN A 38 -35.32 -13.99 -6.20
CA GLN A 38 -35.52 -15.43 -6.33
C GLN A 38 -36.96 -15.78 -6.73
N LEU A 39 -37.93 -14.97 -6.30
CA LEU A 39 -39.36 -15.17 -6.58
C LEU A 39 -39.83 -14.43 -7.83
N ASP A 40 -39.01 -13.50 -8.35
CA ASP A 40 -39.22 -12.79 -9.62
C ASP A 40 -39.27 -13.80 -10.78
N GLY A 41 -40.44 -13.90 -11.42
CA GLY A 41 -40.69 -14.81 -12.54
C GLY A 41 -41.30 -16.17 -12.18
N ILE A 42 -41.41 -16.51 -10.89
CA ILE A 42 -42.08 -17.74 -10.42
C ILE A 42 -43.48 -17.45 -9.88
N ILE A 43 -43.69 -16.27 -9.28
CA ILE A 43 -44.95 -15.90 -8.62
C ILE A 43 -45.44 -14.55 -9.17
N ALA A 44 -46.77 -14.39 -9.32
CA ALA A 44 -47.36 -13.12 -9.73
C ALA A 44 -46.94 -11.98 -8.78
N PRO A 45 -46.43 -10.84 -9.29
CA PRO A 45 -45.76 -9.82 -8.49
C PRO A 45 -46.64 -9.19 -7.40
N HIS A 46 -47.97 -9.20 -7.58
CA HIS A 46 -48.92 -8.68 -6.59
C HIS A 46 -49.07 -9.59 -5.35
N LEU A 47 -48.77 -10.89 -5.45
CA LEU A 47 -48.79 -11.83 -4.33
C LEU A 47 -47.49 -11.77 -3.51
N VAL A 48 -46.35 -11.58 -4.18
CA VAL A 48 -45.02 -11.48 -3.54
C VAL A 48 -44.96 -10.32 -2.53
N ALA A 49 -45.63 -9.20 -2.84
CA ALA A 49 -45.69 -8.04 -1.95
C ALA A 49 -46.43 -8.31 -0.61
N HIS A 50 -47.38 -9.26 -0.60
CA HIS A 50 -48.20 -9.58 0.58
C HIS A 50 -47.75 -10.87 1.30
N LEU A 51 -47.04 -11.77 0.60
CA LEU A 51 -46.46 -12.99 1.18
C LEU A 51 -45.11 -12.74 1.87
N LEU A 52 -44.34 -11.74 1.41
CA LEU A 52 -43.14 -11.30 2.10
C LEU A 52 -43.54 -10.43 3.30
N ILE A 53 -43.89 -11.08 4.42
CA ILE A 53 -43.79 -10.47 5.74
C ILE A 53 -42.30 -10.18 5.93
N THR A 54 -41.86 -9.02 5.43
CA THR A 54 -40.49 -8.56 5.59
C THR A 54 -40.37 -8.25 7.07
N PRO A 55 -39.68 -9.07 7.88
CA PRO A 55 -39.33 -8.61 9.21
C PRO A 55 -38.57 -7.32 8.96
N GLN A 56 -38.87 -6.27 9.73
CA GLN A 56 -38.12 -5.02 9.62
C GLN A 56 -36.64 -5.38 9.86
N GLU A 57 -35.88 -5.62 8.79
CA GLU A 57 -34.47 -5.97 8.87
C GLU A 57 -33.76 -4.68 9.26
N GLN A 58 -33.75 -4.43 10.57
CA GLN A 58 -32.85 -3.45 11.15
C GLN A 58 -31.46 -3.78 10.61
N ARG A 59 -30.81 -2.78 10.00
CA ARG A 59 -29.51 -2.84 9.31
C ARG A 59 -28.39 -3.30 10.26
N ARG A 60 -28.48 -4.52 10.78
CA ARG A 60 -27.52 -5.13 11.68
C ARG A 60 -26.31 -5.51 10.85
N LEU A 61 -25.14 -5.16 11.38
CA LEU A 61 -23.86 -5.63 10.87
C LEU A 61 -23.85 -7.16 10.95
N ARG A 62 -23.98 -7.81 9.79
CA ARG A 62 -23.91 -9.26 9.66
C ARG A 62 -22.45 -9.73 9.64
N PRO A 63 -22.17 -10.97 10.08
CA PRO A 63 -20.82 -11.53 10.04
C PRO A 63 -20.11 -11.42 8.69
N VAL A 64 -20.85 -11.49 7.57
CA VAL A 64 -20.28 -11.36 6.22
C VAL A 64 -19.70 -9.96 5.96
N HIS A 65 -20.30 -8.92 6.54
CA HIS A 65 -19.81 -7.54 6.42
C HIS A 65 -18.56 -7.34 7.28
N LEU A 66 -18.53 -7.93 8.48
CA LEU A 66 -17.35 -7.90 9.35
C LEU A 66 -16.19 -8.65 8.70
N LEU A 67 -16.44 -9.85 8.15
CA LEU A 67 -15.43 -10.62 7.42
C LEU A 67 -14.88 -9.83 6.23
N GLY A 68 -15.76 -9.22 5.42
CA GLY A 68 -15.34 -8.37 4.31
C GLY A 68 -14.49 -7.18 4.76
N ALA A 69 -14.91 -6.49 5.82
CA ALA A 69 -14.15 -5.37 6.39
C ALA A 69 -12.79 -5.81 6.92
N THR A 70 -12.70 -6.92 7.66
CA THR A 70 -11.43 -7.46 8.16
C THR A 70 -10.50 -7.87 7.03
N LEU A 71 -11.02 -8.45 5.93
CA LEU A 71 -10.21 -8.77 4.75
C LEU A 71 -9.65 -7.51 4.10
N ILE A 72 -10.47 -6.47 3.93
CA ILE A 72 -10.02 -5.20 3.32
C ILE A 72 -8.97 -4.52 4.21
N LEU A 73 -9.23 -4.40 5.51
CA LEU A 73 -8.29 -3.79 6.45
C LEU A 73 -6.99 -4.60 6.54
N GLY A 74 -7.09 -5.92 6.61
CA GLY A 74 -5.93 -6.81 6.60
C GLY A 74 -5.13 -6.72 5.28
N ALA A 75 -5.80 -6.57 4.14
CA ALA A 75 -5.17 -6.39 2.85
C ALA A 75 -4.37 -5.07 2.79
N LEU A 76 -4.95 -3.96 3.26
CA LEU A 76 -4.27 -2.67 3.33
C LEU A 76 -3.06 -2.73 4.28
N ALA A 77 -3.24 -3.31 5.47
CA ALA A 77 -2.16 -3.47 6.43
C ALA A 77 -1.02 -4.34 5.88
N ALA A 78 -1.35 -5.46 5.21
CA ALA A 78 -0.37 -6.38 4.64
C ALA A 78 0.29 -5.83 3.36
N ALA A 79 -0.39 -4.96 2.61
CA ALA A 79 0.20 -4.29 1.44
C ALA A 79 1.31 -3.32 1.83
N GLY A 80 1.30 -2.81 3.07
CA GLY A 80 2.33 -1.94 3.62
C GLY A 80 2.45 -0.62 2.86
N PRO A 81 1.44 0.28 2.94
CA PRO A 81 1.54 1.63 2.40
C PRO A 81 2.65 2.39 3.10
N THR A 82 3.62 2.89 2.34
CA THR A 82 4.76 3.65 2.86
C THR A 82 5.08 4.82 1.94
N TRP A 83 5.61 5.90 2.55
CA TRP A 83 6.21 7.03 1.84
C TRP A 83 7.74 6.99 1.87
N GLU A 84 8.29 6.04 2.63
CA GLU A 84 9.72 5.87 2.82
C GLU A 84 10.14 4.62 2.05
N GLN A 85 11.05 4.80 1.09
CA GLN A 85 11.67 3.67 0.40
C GLN A 85 12.75 3.11 1.31
N ASP A 86 12.63 1.83 1.62
CA ASP A 86 13.65 1.06 2.32
C ASP A 86 14.78 0.76 1.31
N LEU A 87 15.50 1.82 0.89
CA LEU A 87 16.71 1.68 0.09
C LEU A 87 17.78 1.10 1.02
N PRO A 88 18.34 -0.08 0.71
CA PRO A 88 19.43 -0.61 1.49
C PRO A 88 20.59 0.39 1.56
N ASP A 89 21.24 0.52 2.72
CA ASP A 89 22.40 1.42 2.90
C ASP A 89 23.53 1.20 1.88
N PHE A 90 23.59 0.04 1.23
CA PHE A 90 24.57 -0.26 0.17
C PHE A 90 24.20 0.28 -1.22
N LEU A 91 22.95 0.71 -1.41
CA LEU A 91 22.46 1.42 -2.60
C LEU A 91 22.55 2.93 -2.44
N ASP A 92 22.80 3.43 -1.22
CA ASP A 92 23.42 4.73 -1.03
C ASP A 92 24.81 4.59 -1.67
N ASP A 93 24.98 5.13 -2.88
CA ASP A 93 26.16 5.00 -3.73
C ASP A 93 27.36 5.75 -3.10
N ARG A 94 27.76 5.30 -1.91
CA ARG A 94 28.96 5.72 -1.22
C ARG A 94 30.09 4.86 -1.74
N ALA A 95 30.45 5.10 -3.00
CA ALA A 95 31.71 4.59 -3.52
C ALA A 95 32.82 4.97 -2.52
N PRO A 96 33.63 4.01 -2.03
CA PRO A 96 34.68 4.31 -1.07
C PRO A 96 35.70 5.25 -1.73
N LEU A 97 35.67 6.53 -1.35
CA LEU A 97 36.65 7.51 -1.81
C LEU A 97 37.93 7.34 -0.99
N ILE A 98 38.95 6.73 -1.61
CA ILE A 98 40.29 6.62 -1.05
C ILE A 98 41.14 7.74 -1.65
N ILE A 99 41.58 8.67 -0.81
CA ILE A 99 42.51 9.74 -1.19
C ILE A 99 43.89 9.38 -0.67
N ALA A 100 44.85 9.20 -1.57
CA ALA A 100 46.26 9.02 -1.23
C ALA A 100 47.03 10.29 -1.59
N VAL A 101 47.65 10.92 -0.59
CA VAL A 101 48.47 12.13 -0.76
C VAL A 101 49.93 11.76 -0.54
N ASP A 102 50.79 12.11 -1.48
CA ASP A 102 52.24 11.97 -1.31
C ASP A 102 52.76 13.00 -0.29
N LEU A 103 53.64 12.58 0.61
CA LEU A 103 54.27 13.41 1.65
C LEU A 103 55.80 13.48 1.46
N SER A 104 56.28 13.21 0.25
CA SER A 104 57.68 13.34 -0.11
C SER A 104 58.18 14.80 -0.02
N PRO A 105 59.48 15.04 0.18
CA PRO A 105 60.04 16.41 0.23
C PRO A 105 59.77 17.26 -1.01
N SER A 106 59.50 16.64 -2.17
CA SER A 106 59.11 17.37 -3.38
C SER A 106 57.73 18.04 -3.28
N MET A 107 56.92 17.70 -2.28
CA MET A 107 55.61 18.28 -2.05
C MET A 107 55.68 19.62 -1.29
N ASP A 108 56.84 19.98 -0.73
CA ASP A 108 57.11 21.30 -0.16
C ASP A 108 57.55 22.34 -1.22
N ALA A 109 57.45 22.00 -2.51
CA ALA A 109 57.80 22.92 -3.59
C ALA A 109 56.80 24.09 -3.69
N ASP A 110 57.34 25.29 -3.94
CA ASP A 110 56.62 26.57 -4.03
C ASP A 110 56.21 26.95 -5.47
N ASP A 111 56.29 26.01 -6.42
CA ASP A 111 55.86 26.24 -7.80
C ASP A 111 54.34 26.36 -7.93
N VAL A 112 53.59 25.85 -6.94
CA VAL A 112 52.16 26.08 -6.74
C VAL A 112 51.96 26.73 -5.36
N PRO A 113 51.52 28.00 -5.27
CA PRO A 113 51.25 28.65 -3.98
C PRO A 113 50.06 27.98 -3.26
N PRO A 114 50.08 27.81 -1.92
CA PRO A 114 51.16 28.14 -0.99
C PRO A 114 52.30 27.12 -0.97
N SER A 115 52.02 25.84 -1.24
CA SER A 115 52.96 24.78 -1.61
C SER A 115 52.14 23.65 -2.25
N ARG A 116 52.75 22.72 -3.00
CA ARG A 116 52.01 21.58 -3.59
C ARG A 116 51.21 20.79 -2.55
N LEU A 117 51.79 20.55 -1.37
CA LEU A 117 51.11 19.93 -0.24
C LEU A 117 49.99 20.82 0.33
N GLY A 118 50.24 22.12 0.43
CA GLY A 118 49.24 23.10 0.88
C GLY A 118 48.03 23.20 -0.05
N ALA A 119 48.21 22.95 -1.35
CA ALA A 119 47.14 22.94 -2.34
C ALA A 119 46.32 21.62 -2.35
N ALA A 120 46.87 20.53 -1.81
CA ALA A 120 46.20 19.23 -1.71
C ALA A 120 45.35 19.05 -0.43
N ARG A 121 45.40 20.03 0.49
CA ARG A 121 44.63 20.10 1.73
C ARG A 121 43.24 20.69 1.49
#